data_AF-A0A5C7XQS4-F1
#
_entry.id   AF-A0A5C7XQS4-F1
#
_cell.length_a   1.000
_cell.length_b   1.000
_cell.length_c   1.000
_cell.angle_alpha   90.00
_cell.angle_beta   90.00
_cell.angle_gamma   90.00
#
_symmetry.space_group_name_H-M   'P 1'
#
loop_
_entity.id
_entity.type
_entity.pdbx_description
1 polymer ?
#
loop_
_entity_poly.entity_id
_entity_poly.type
_entity_poly.pdbx_seq_one_letter_code
_entity_poly.pdbx_strand_id
1 'polypeptide(L)'
;MTTRHIYVDETKERGYIMAASFHTSAQAHSMRRELRTKYVLPGQTRIHMAKEGDSRRRQIADAICRSGATAAVYDAGRRYADPLEARERCLKNMIANLPAQQTALCFEQDDSILRWDKSGVSWLV
;
A
#
# COMPACT_ATOMS: atom_id res chain seq x y z
N MET A 1 21.59 -0.83 -9.84
CA MET A 1 20.29 -1.53 -9.88
C MET A 1 19.26 -0.67 -9.15
N THR A 2 18.12 -0.36 -9.76
CA THR A 2 17.07 0.44 -9.12
C THR A 2 16.15 -0.46 -8.32
N THR A 3 16.25 -0.44 -6.99
CA THR A 3 15.30 -1.13 -6.11
C THR A 3 13.92 -0.50 -6.26
N ARG A 4 12.91 -1.33 -6.51
CA ARG A 4 11.51 -0.92 -6.48
C ARG A 4 10.96 -1.16 -5.08
N HIS A 5 10.29 -0.16 -4.52
CA HIS A 5 9.51 -0.30 -3.29
C HIS A 5 8.04 -0.37 -3.68
N ILE A 6 7.36 -1.39 -3.17
CA ILE A 6 5.93 -1.57 -3.35
C ILE A 6 5.28 -1.45 -1.98
N TYR A 7 4.42 -0.45 -1.81
CA TYR A 7 3.62 -0.30 -0.58
C TYR A 7 2.23 -0.86 -0.84
N VAL A 8 1.83 -1.81 0.00
CA VAL A 8 0.54 -2.49 -0.06
C VAL A 8 -0.33 -2.03 1.10
N ASP A 9 -1.53 -1.59 0.78
CA ASP A 9 -2.58 -1.27 1.73
C ASP A 9 -3.85 -2.07 1.40
N GLU A 10 -4.62 -2.41 2.41
CA GLU A 10 -5.74 -3.36 2.31
C GLU A 10 -6.98 -2.80 3.02
N THR A 11 -8.17 -3.03 2.45
CA THR A 11 -9.43 -2.76 3.15
C THR A 11 -10.42 -3.90 2.97
N LYS A 12 -11.22 -4.12 4.03
CA LYS A 12 -12.23 -5.18 4.15
C LYS A 12 -13.66 -4.61 4.22
N GLU A 13 -13.82 -3.29 4.31
CA GLU A 13 -15.09 -2.65 4.69
C GLU A 13 -16.24 -2.89 3.69
N ARG A 14 -15.94 -3.10 2.41
CA ARG A 14 -16.97 -3.27 1.34
C ARG A 14 -16.70 -4.49 0.46
N GLY A 15 -16.01 -5.49 1.01
CA GLY A 15 -15.32 -6.52 0.26
C GLY A 15 -13.81 -6.35 0.41
N TYR A 16 -13.03 -7.26 -0.15
CA TYR A 16 -11.58 -7.27 -0.02
C TYR A 16 -10.93 -6.54 -1.19
N ILE A 17 -10.28 -5.40 -0.90
CA ILE A 17 -9.53 -4.60 -1.86
C ILE A 17 -8.10 -4.47 -1.38
N MET A 18 -7.14 -4.74 -2.27
CA MET A 18 -5.72 -4.54 -2.05
C MET A 18 -5.20 -3.51 -3.06
N ALA A 19 -4.55 -2.45 -2.56
CA ALA A 19 -3.90 -1.45 -3.40
C ALA A 19 -2.37 -1.59 -3.27
N ALA A 20 -1.69 -1.73 -4.41
CA ALA A 20 -0.24 -1.81 -4.47
C ALA A 20 0.32 -0.60 -5.21
N SER A 21 1.09 0.25 -4.54
CA SER A 21 1.73 1.42 -5.13
C SER A 21 3.21 1.16 -5.41
N PHE A 22 3.69 1.54 -6.59
CA PHE A 22 5.03 1.21 -7.10
C PHE A 22 5.90 2.46 -7.15
N HIS A 23 7.09 2.36 -6.57
CA HIS A 23 8.02 3.49 -6.43
C HIS A 23 9.45 3.05 -6.70
N THR A 24 10.23 3.87 -7.39
CA THR A 24 11.69 3.79 -7.26
C THR A 24 12.11 4.30 -5.88
N SER A 25 13.30 3.91 -5.40
CA SER A 25 13.83 4.45 -4.13
C SER A 25 13.89 5.98 -4.09
N ALA A 26 14.21 6.63 -5.22
CA ALA A 26 14.24 8.09 -5.32
C ALA A 26 12.83 8.71 -5.19
N GLN A 27 11.83 8.15 -5.89
CA GLN A 27 10.43 8.59 -5.77
C GLN A 27 9.91 8.40 -4.34
N ALA A 28 10.14 7.23 -3.75
CA ALA A 28 9.71 6.94 -2.39
C ALA A 28 10.32 7.91 -1.37
N HIS A 29 11.61 8.25 -1.52
CA HIS A 29 12.27 9.23 -0.67
C HIS A 29 11.72 10.65 -0.87
N SER A 30 11.60 11.10 -2.11
CA SER A 30 11.07 12.42 -2.45
C SER A 30 9.65 12.61 -1.93
N MET A 31 8.77 11.64 -2.19
CA MET A 31 7.37 11.67 -1.77
C MET A 31 7.24 11.70 -0.24
N ARG A 32 8.01 10.88 0.49
CA ARG A 32 8.03 10.93 1.96
C ARG A 32 8.45 12.31 2.49
N ARG A 33 9.48 12.90 1.88
CA ARG A 33 9.97 14.22 2.27
C ARG A 33 8.90 15.29 2.01
N GLU A 34 8.26 15.27 0.85
CA GLU A 34 7.19 16.22 0.50
C GLU A 34 6.00 16.08 1.45
N LEU A 35 5.49 14.86 1.65
CA LEU A 35 4.36 14.59 2.54
C LEU A 35 4.65 15.05 3.97
N ARG A 36 5.85 14.74 4.49
CA ARG A 36 6.25 15.15 5.84
C ARG A 36 6.38 16.66 5.99
N THR A 37 6.94 17.34 5.00
CA THR A 37 7.24 18.78 5.10
C THR A 37 6.02 19.66 4.86
N LYS A 38 5.11 19.26 3.97
CA LYS A 38 3.96 20.08 3.58
C LYS A 38 2.66 19.70 4.28
N TYR A 39 2.50 18.43 4.67
CA TYR A 39 1.19 17.90 5.06
C TYR A 39 1.16 17.25 6.44
N VAL A 40 2.28 17.11 7.16
CA VAL A 40 2.26 16.70 8.56
C VAL A 40 2.21 17.96 9.43
N LEU A 41 1.15 18.10 10.22
CA LEU A 41 0.97 19.25 11.10
C LEU A 41 1.81 19.14 12.38
N PRO A 42 2.09 20.26 13.08
CA PRO A 42 2.66 20.22 14.42
C PRO A 42 1.87 19.28 15.35
N GLY A 43 2.57 18.39 16.04
CA GLY A 43 1.97 17.37 16.92
C GLY A 43 1.45 16.11 16.21
N GLN A 44 1.43 16.07 14.88
CA GLN A 44 1.09 14.89 14.10
C GLN A 44 2.36 14.09 13.79
N THR A 45 2.37 12.79 14.07
CA THR A 45 3.50 11.90 13.70
C THR A 45 3.36 11.32 12.30
N ARG A 46 2.12 11.13 11.83
CA ARG A 46 1.78 10.60 10.50
C ARG A 46 0.46 11.14 9.98
N ILE A 47 0.31 11.18 8.66
CA ILE A 47 -0.95 11.52 7.98
C ILE A 47 -1.95 10.37 8.18
N HIS A 48 -3.14 10.69 8.68
CA HIS A 48 -4.23 9.73 8.85
C HIS A 48 -5.37 10.10 7.91
N MET A 49 -5.35 9.63 6.67
CA MET A 49 -6.30 10.05 5.61
C MET A 49 -7.78 9.99 6.06
N ALA A 50 -8.16 8.98 6.85
CA ALA A 50 -9.52 8.85 7.38
C ALA A 50 -9.94 9.99 8.34
N LYS A 51 -8.98 10.59 9.06
CA LYS A 51 -9.20 11.69 10.02
C LYS A 51 -8.99 13.07 9.42
N GLU A 52 -8.50 13.17 8.18
CA GLU A 52 -8.33 14.44 7.50
C GLU A 52 -9.66 14.97 6.96
N GLY A 53 -9.88 16.29 7.00
CA GLY A 53 -11.04 16.90 6.33
C GLY A 53 -10.96 16.80 4.80
N ASP A 54 -12.10 16.90 4.11
CA ASP A 54 -12.19 16.68 2.64
C ASP A 54 -11.21 17.51 1.82
N SER A 55 -11.12 18.81 2.11
CA SER A 55 -10.19 19.71 1.42
C SER A 55 -8.73 19.22 1.55
N ARG A 56 -8.33 18.83 2.77
CA ARG A 56 -6.97 18.36 3.04
C ARG A 56 -6.71 16.99 2.43
N ARG A 57 -7.67 16.05 2.50
CA ARG A 57 -7.61 14.76 1.79
C ARG A 57 -7.32 14.97 0.31
N ARG A 58 -8.04 15.89 -0.34
CA ARG A 58 -7.86 16.18 -1.77
C ARG A 58 -6.47 16.75 -2.07
N GLN A 59 -5.99 17.71 -1.27
CA GLN A 59 -4.65 18.28 -1.46
C GLN A 59 -3.54 17.22 -1.33
N ILE A 60 -3.66 16.31 -0.36
CA ILE A 60 -2.70 15.23 -0.15
C ILE A 60 -2.76 14.23 -1.32
N ALA A 61 -3.96 13.82 -1.73
CA ALA A 61 -4.14 12.92 -2.87
C ALA A 61 -3.57 13.53 -4.17
N ASP A 62 -3.82 14.81 -4.42
CA ASP A 62 -3.29 15.51 -5.58
C ASP A 62 -1.76 15.55 -5.57
N ALA A 63 -1.13 15.72 -4.39
CA ALA A 63 0.33 15.67 -4.26
C ALA A 63 0.89 14.28 -4.58
N ILE A 64 0.21 13.22 -4.12
CA ILE A 64 0.57 11.84 -4.44
C ILE A 64 0.44 11.60 -5.95
N CYS A 65 -0.66 12.02 -6.59
CA CYS A 65 -0.85 11.89 -8.04
C CYS A 65 0.23 12.62 -8.85
N ARG A 66 0.69 13.79 -8.40
CA ARG A 66 1.77 14.55 -9.05
C ARG A 66 3.17 13.93 -8.88
N SER A 67 3.35 13.00 -7.95
CA SER A 67 4.66 12.36 -7.70
C SER A 67 5.12 11.42 -8.82
N GLY A 68 4.21 11.05 -9.74
CA GLY A 68 4.47 10.05 -10.78
C GLY A 68 4.49 8.61 -10.26
N ALA A 69 4.03 8.37 -9.03
CA ALA A 69 3.78 7.04 -8.53
C ALA A 69 2.62 6.38 -9.29
N THR A 70 2.77 5.09 -9.60
CA THR A 70 1.70 4.27 -10.18
C THR A 70 1.14 3.34 -9.13
N ALA A 71 -0.14 2.97 -9.24
CA ALA A 71 -0.74 1.97 -8.37
C ALA A 71 -1.60 0.99 -9.17
N ALA A 72 -1.66 -0.25 -8.69
CA ALA A 72 -2.60 -1.26 -9.16
C ALA A 72 -3.58 -1.59 -8.02
N VAL A 73 -4.85 -1.79 -8.38
CA VAL A 73 -5.91 -2.16 -7.43
C VAL A 73 -6.39 -3.56 -7.77
N TYR A 74 -6.32 -4.45 -6.77
CA TYR A 74 -6.82 -5.82 -6.84
C TYR A 74 -8.11 -5.90 -6.03
N ASP A 75 -9.23 -6.03 -6.74
CA ASP A 75 -10.56 -6.11 -6.14
C ASP A 75 -11.06 -7.56 -6.17
N ALA A 76 -11.03 -8.21 -5.01
CA ALA A 76 -11.62 -9.53 -4.80
C ALA A 76 -13.12 -9.45 -4.49
N GLY A 77 -13.68 -8.26 -4.28
CA GLY A 77 -15.07 -8.00 -3.99
C GLY A 77 -15.57 -8.81 -2.81
N ARG A 78 -16.76 -9.40 -2.97
CA ARG A 78 -17.36 -10.37 -2.02
C ARG A 78 -17.25 -11.81 -2.55
N ARG A 79 -16.30 -12.08 -3.45
CA ARG A 79 -16.18 -13.39 -4.10
C ARG A 79 -15.73 -14.50 -3.14
N TYR A 80 -15.13 -14.11 -2.02
CA TYR A 80 -14.60 -15.03 -1.01
C TYR A 80 -15.30 -14.78 0.31
N ALA A 81 -15.65 -15.86 1.00
CA ALA A 81 -16.21 -15.81 2.35
C ALA A 81 -15.12 -15.54 3.41
N ASP A 82 -13.90 -16.02 3.15
CA ASP A 82 -12.74 -15.83 4.02
C ASP A 82 -11.84 -14.68 3.51
N PRO A 83 -11.62 -13.61 4.31
CA PRO A 83 -10.67 -12.56 3.99
C PRO A 83 -9.23 -13.05 3.75
N LEU A 84 -8.81 -14.15 4.39
CA LEU A 84 -7.47 -14.72 4.17
C LEU A 84 -7.35 -15.32 2.77
N GLU A 85 -8.38 -16.03 2.29
CA GLU A 85 -8.42 -16.55 0.93
C GLU A 85 -8.42 -15.42 -0.10
N ALA A 86 -9.22 -14.37 0.14
CA ALA A 86 -9.24 -13.18 -0.72
C ALA A 86 -7.85 -12.53 -0.80
N ARG A 87 -7.18 -12.39 0.35
CA ARG A 87 -5.83 -11.86 0.45
C ARG A 87 -4.81 -12.68 -0.32
N GLU A 88 -4.81 -14.00 -0.11
CA GLU A 88 -3.89 -14.91 -0.80
C GLU A 88 -4.05 -14.80 -2.33
N ARG A 89 -5.29 -14.70 -2.82
CA ARG A 89 -5.57 -14.55 -4.25
C ARG A 89 -5.09 -13.21 -4.81
N CYS A 90 -5.36 -12.11 -4.12
CA CYS A 90 -4.85 -10.80 -4.50
C CYS A 90 -3.32 -10.77 -4.50
N LEU A 91 -2.69 -11.35 -3.48
CA LEU A 91 -1.25 -11.41 -3.35
C LEU A 91 -0.62 -12.23 -4.48
N LYS A 92 -1.15 -13.42 -4.78
CA LYS A 92 -0.67 -14.27 -5.89
C LYS A 92 -0.78 -13.55 -7.23
N ASN A 93 -1.91 -12.88 -7.48
CA ASN A 93 -2.10 -12.10 -8.70
C ASN A 93 -1.10 -10.94 -8.78
N MET A 94 -0.91 -10.21 -7.68
CA MET A 94 0.07 -9.13 -7.63
C MET A 94 1.48 -9.62 -7.92
N ILE A 95 1.94 -10.66 -7.21
CA ILE A 95 3.29 -11.23 -7.38
C ILE A 95 3.52 -11.69 -8.82
N ALA A 96 2.55 -12.36 -9.43
CA ALA A 96 2.64 -12.83 -10.82
C ALA A 96 2.81 -11.68 -11.84
N ASN A 97 2.40 -10.46 -11.48
CA ASN A 97 2.52 -9.26 -12.32
C ASN A 97 3.73 -8.38 -11.93
N LEU A 98 4.54 -8.79 -10.95
CA LEU A 98 5.73 -8.02 -10.58
C LEU A 98 6.86 -8.21 -11.59
N PRO A 99 7.62 -7.15 -11.91
CA PRO A 99 8.82 -7.30 -12.72
C PRO A 99 9.87 -8.11 -11.95
N ALA A 100 10.69 -8.90 -12.66
CA ALA A 100 11.76 -9.75 -12.10
C ALA A 100 12.95 -9.00 -11.45
N GLN A 101 12.75 -7.73 -11.08
CA GLN A 101 13.74 -6.84 -10.48
C GLN A 101 13.70 -6.96 -8.95
N GLN A 102 14.78 -6.58 -8.28
CA GLN A 102 14.81 -6.49 -6.82
C GLN A 102 13.68 -5.56 -6.32
N THR A 103 12.74 -6.18 -5.60
CA THR A 103 11.49 -5.55 -5.17
C THR A 103 11.36 -5.71 -3.67
N ALA A 104 11.28 -4.59 -2.96
CA ALA A 104 10.95 -4.55 -1.54
C ALA A 104 9.43 -4.37 -1.40
N LEU A 105 8.75 -5.39 -0.89
CA LEU A 105 7.32 -5.35 -0.60
C LEU A 105 7.10 -4.92 0.86
N CYS A 106 6.30 -3.89 1.06
CA CYS A 106 6.01 -3.29 2.36
C CYS A 106 4.49 -3.31 2.58
N PHE A 107 4.02 -4.13 3.51
CA PHE A 107 2.63 -4.15 3.93
C PHE A 107 2.40 -3.17 5.08
N GLU A 108 1.26 -2.48 5.07
CA GLU A 108 0.76 -1.84 6.28
C GLU A 108 0.47 -2.94 7.32
N GLN A 109 0.96 -2.72 8.54
CA GLN A 109 0.85 -3.73 9.59
C GLN A 109 -0.54 -3.67 10.21
N ASP A 110 -1.42 -4.58 9.80
CA ASP A 110 -2.67 -4.87 10.48
C ASP A 110 -2.39 -5.86 11.63
N ASP A 111 -2.43 -5.37 12.88
CA ASP A 111 -2.18 -6.19 14.07
C ASP A 111 -3.16 -7.39 14.19
N SER A 112 -4.32 -7.34 13.52
CA SER A 112 -5.26 -8.47 13.46
C SER A 112 -4.81 -9.61 12.53
N ILE A 113 -3.84 -9.38 11.65
CA ILE A 113 -3.32 -10.34 10.65
C ILE A 113 -1.87 -10.78 10.95
N LEU A 114 -1.19 -10.14 11.91
CA LEU A 114 0.22 -10.40 12.27
C LEU A 114 0.61 -11.88 12.42
N ARG A 115 -0.28 -12.72 13.00
CA ARG A 115 -0.02 -14.17 13.15
C ARG A 115 0.04 -14.88 11.80
N TRP A 116 -0.75 -14.45 10.83
CA TRP A 116 -0.84 -15.03 9.49
C TRP A 116 0.21 -14.49 8.53
N ASP A 117 0.61 -13.22 8.67
CA ASP A 117 1.67 -12.62 7.83
C ASP A 117 3.00 -13.35 7.94
N LYS A 118 3.36 -13.80 9.15
CA LYS A 118 4.57 -14.61 9.37
C LYS A 118 4.51 -15.96 8.64
N SER A 119 3.32 -16.50 8.40
CA SER A 119 3.10 -17.79 7.73
C SER A 119 2.93 -17.64 6.21
N GLY A 120 2.26 -16.59 5.74
CA GLY A 120 1.96 -16.36 4.32
C GLY A 120 3.17 -15.99 3.47
N VAL A 121 4.21 -15.39 4.07
CA VAL A 121 5.48 -15.04 3.38
C VAL A 121 6.46 -16.22 3.36
N SER A 122 6.18 -17.32 4.07
CA SER A 122 7.06 -18.49 4.10
C SER A 122 7.21 -19.18 2.74
N TRP A 123 6.31 -18.93 1.78
CA TRP A 123 6.37 -19.47 0.42
C TRP A 123 7.16 -18.59 -0.57
N LEU A 124 7.72 -17.47 -0.10
CA LEU A 124 8.48 -16.50 -0.91
C LEU A 124 10.00 -16.72 -0.85
N VAL A 125 10.47 -17.84 -0.26
CA VAL A 125 11.89 -18.20 -0.14
C VAL A 125 12.19 -19.45 -0.95
#